data_AF-A0A7C0W3Y7-F1
#
_entry.id   AF-A0A7C0W3Y7-F1
#
_cell.length_a   1.000
_cell.length_b   1.000
_cell.length_c   1.000
_cell.angle_alpha   90.00
_cell.angle_beta   90.00
_cell.angle_gamma   90.00
#
_symmetry.space_group_name_H-M   'P 1'
#
loop_
_entity.id
_entity.type
_entity.pdbx_description
1 polymer ?
#
loop_
_entity_poly.entity_id
_entity_poly.type
_entity_poly.pdbx_seq_one_letter_code
_entity_poly.pdbx_strand_id
1 'polypeptide(L)'
;DKKPFTMEIIPNFGPVRAFPRGLDICAVLGSKRALEILEEEGDTEYAEYYNQLDNLKEEFSLKTIEEWKQNLYWRWLYALLPLLEENKDTNLPCLMKGFAWIDKELQTVLGSWTELRHDTILYAKQSYTMAGKGMPPKPKLTYGYVEPYPEVYARLEEMMGDLRNNLIALDLASEGIPEKIEEFEELLDKLKIISEKEISNITLNNEEYKLIWDIGRKLESLREFPSEILEKITSDADERMEIVADVHTDVNTGQVLEEGVGSPFNIYVIIDDTRGIRICRGAVFSYYEFKHPMNDRLTDEKWQEMGEKRERPSQPNWVKTFIAE
;
A
#
# COMPACT_ATOMS: atom_id res chain seq x y z
N ASP A 1 14.74 -23.34 -17.42
CA ASP A 1 13.91 -23.61 -16.23
C ASP A 1 14.48 -22.89 -15.04
N LYS A 2 13.88 -21.77 -14.66
CA LYS A 2 14.25 -20.99 -13.47
C LYS A 2 13.48 -21.60 -12.31
N LYS A 3 14.17 -21.94 -11.21
CA LYS A 3 13.53 -22.40 -9.97
C LYS A 3 12.48 -21.35 -9.52
N PRO A 4 11.20 -21.70 -9.30
CA PRO A 4 10.19 -20.80 -8.78
C PRO A 4 10.63 -20.19 -7.45
N PHE A 5 10.18 -18.97 -7.15
CA PHE A 5 10.56 -18.29 -5.90
C PHE A 5 10.12 -19.09 -4.68
N THR A 6 8.92 -19.66 -4.74
CA THR A 6 8.30 -20.38 -3.62
C THR A 6 8.91 -21.76 -3.34
N MET A 7 9.67 -22.32 -4.28
CA MET A 7 10.18 -23.69 -4.19
C MET A 7 11.40 -23.80 -3.28
N GLU A 8 11.46 -24.82 -2.43
CA GLU A 8 12.71 -25.32 -1.85
C GLU A 8 12.79 -26.85 -1.92
N ILE A 9 14.01 -27.39 -1.82
CA ILE A 9 14.23 -28.85 -1.79
C ILE A 9 14.48 -29.26 -0.34
N ILE A 10 13.52 -29.95 0.26
CA ILE A 10 13.64 -30.44 1.63
C ILE A 10 14.18 -31.89 1.60
N PRO A 11 15.18 -32.23 2.43
CA PRO A 11 15.68 -33.60 2.56
C PRO A 11 14.54 -34.59 2.82
N ASN A 12 14.50 -35.68 2.05
CA ASN A 12 13.47 -36.75 2.09
C ASN A 12 12.06 -36.38 1.55
N PHE A 13 11.78 -35.11 1.25
CA PHE A 13 10.48 -34.68 0.70
C PHE A 13 10.57 -34.18 -0.75
N GLY A 14 11.77 -33.82 -1.22
CA GLY A 14 11.97 -33.32 -2.59
C GLY A 14 11.56 -31.85 -2.74
N PRO A 15 11.23 -31.40 -3.95
CA PRO A 15 10.79 -30.02 -4.19
C PRO A 15 9.41 -29.80 -3.57
N VAL A 16 9.29 -28.77 -2.73
CA VAL A 16 8.04 -28.35 -2.09
C VAL A 16 7.86 -26.84 -2.23
N ARG A 17 6.62 -26.37 -2.09
CA ARG A 17 6.34 -24.94 -1.89
C ARG A 17 6.69 -24.58 -0.44
N ALA A 18 7.91 -24.14 -0.20
CA ALA A 18 8.38 -23.80 1.15
C ALA A 18 8.04 -22.37 1.57
N PHE A 19 7.73 -21.49 0.61
CA PHE A 19 7.37 -20.10 0.87
C PHE A 19 6.05 -19.73 0.22
N PRO A 20 5.21 -18.90 0.87
CA PRO A 20 4.15 -18.18 0.17
C PRO A 20 4.74 -17.00 -0.63
N ARG A 21 3.85 -16.29 -1.34
CA ARG A 21 4.08 -14.96 -1.93
C ARG A 21 3.08 -13.97 -1.35
N GLY A 22 3.42 -12.69 -1.27
CA GLY A 22 2.43 -11.63 -1.05
C GLY A 22 1.30 -11.70 -2.09
N LEU A 23 1.63 -12.05 -3.33
CA LEU A 23 0.65 -12.26 -4.41
C LEU A 23 -0.38 -13.36 -4.12
N ASP A 24 -0.08 -14.36 -3.28
CA ASP A 24 -1.08 -15.38 -2.89
C ASP A 24 -2.26 -14.72 -2.16
N ILE A 25 -2.01 -13.69 -1.34
CA ILE A 25 -3.05 -12.92 -0.66
C ILE A 25 -3.95 -12.24 -1.68
N CYS A 26 -3.34 -11.54 -2.65
CA CYS A 26 -4.09 -10.86 -3.70
C CYS A 26 -4.91 -11.85 -4.55
N ALA A 27 -4.36 -13.02 -4.86
CA ALA A 27 -5.04 -14.07 -5.62
C ALA A 27 -6.23 -14.68 -4.84
N VAL A 28 -6.06 -14.94 -3.55
CA VAL A 28 -7.15 -15.39 -2.65
C VAL A 28 -8.27 -14.34 -2.56
N LEU A 29 -7.90 -13.06 -2.51
CA LEU A 29 -8.83 -11.94 -2.46
C LEU A 29 -9.45 -11.56 -3.83
N GLY A 30 -9.23 -12.40 -4.85
CA GLY A 30 -9.95 -12.31 -6.13
C GLY A 30 -9.18 -11.62 -7.26
N SER A 31 -7.93 -11.20 -7.05
CA SER A 31 -7.11 -10.65 -8.14
C SER A 31 -6.70 -11.75 -9.12
N LYS A 32 -7.22 -11.67 -10.35
CA LYS A 32 -6.80 -12.56 -11.43
C LYS A 32 -5.38 -12.26 -11.88
N ARG A 33 -5.01 -10.98 -11.95
CA ARG A 33 -3.67 -10.58 -12.36
C ARG A 33 -2.59 -11.12 -11.40
N ALA A 34 -2.87 -11.14 -10.10
CA ALA A 34 -1.95 -11.77 -9.14
C ALA A 34 -1.77 -13.27 -9.40
N LEU A 35 -2.86 -13.99 -9.72
CA LEU A 35 -2.80 -15.40 -10.08
C LEU A 35 -2.03 -15.62 -11.39
N GLU A 36 -2.26 -14.80 -12.42
CA GLU A 36 -1.52 -14.86 -13.69
C GLU A 36 0.00 -14.72 -13.45
N ILE A 37 0.41 -13.77 -12.61
CA ILE A 37 1.83 -13.58 -12.28
C ILE A 37 2.40 -14.81 -11.55
N LEU A 38 1.65 -15.37 -10.60
CA LEU A 38 2.06 -16.60 -9.89
C LEU A 38 2.21 -17.78 -10.86
N GLU A 39 1.32 -17.90 -11.84
CA GLU A 39 1.37 -18.94 -12.87
C GLU A 39 2.57 -18.73 -13.80
N GLU A 40 2.79 -17.51 -14.29
CA GLU A 40 3.92 -17.15 -15.16
C GLU A 40 5.29 -17.37 -14.48
N GLU A 41 5.39 -17.12 -13.17
CA GLU A 41 6.63 -17.33 -12.40
C GLU A 41 6.80 -18.79 -11.91
N GLY A 42 5.86 -19.68 -12.24
CA GLY A 42 5.89 -21.11 -11.89
C GLY A 42 5.57 -21.40 -10.43
N ASP A 43 5.05 -20.41 -9.70
CA ASP A 43 4.69 -20.53 -8.30
C ASP A 43 3.37 -21.29 -8.09
N THR A 44 2.65 -21.70 -9.13
CA THR A 44 1.41 -22.52 -8.98
C THR A 44 1.61 -24.01 -9.26
N GLU A 45 2.80 -24.42 -9.70
CA GLU A 45 3.11 -25.78 -10.20
C GLU A 45 3.31 -26.82 -9.06
N TYR A 46 2.37 -26.86 -8.11
CA TYR A 46 2.40 -27.77 -6.97
C TYR A 46 1.13 -28.60 -6.87
N ALA A 47 1.27 -29.84 -6.40
CA ALA A 47 0.13 -30.69 -6.11
C ALA A 47 -0.82 -30.00 -5.13
N GLU A 48 -2.13 -30.11 -5.38
CA GLU A 48 -3.20 -29.52 -4.56
C GLU A 48 -3.23 -27.97 -4.49
N TYR A 49 -2.36 -27.24 -5.21
CA TYR A 49 -2.32 -25.78 -5.11
C TYR A 49 -3.68 -25.13 -5.41
N TYR A 50 -4.27 -25.46 -6.56
CA TYR A 50 -5.57 -24.89 -6.95
C TYR A 50 -6.70 -25.32 -6.00
N ASN A 51 -6.67 -26.56 -5.48
CA ASN A 51 -7.66 -26.99 -4.49
C ASN A 51 -7.58 -26.14 -3.21
N GLN A 52 -6.37 -25.83 -2.72
CA GLN A 52 -6.18 -24.95 -1.56
C GLN A 52 -6.54 -23.49 -1.87
N LEU A 53 -6.16 -23.00 -3.04
CA LEU A 53 -6.50 -21.65 -3.49
C LEU A 53 -8.01 -21.47 -3.58
N ASP A 54 -8.73 -22.43 -4.15
CA ASP A 54 -10.17 -22.39 -4.32
C ASP A 54 -10.90 -22.49 -2.97
N ASN A 55 -10.43 -23.33 -2.05
CA ASN A 55 -10.97 -23.37 -0.67
C ASN A 55 -10.81 -22.01 0.04
N LEU A 56 -9.64 -21.38 -0.08
CA LEU A 56 -9.39 -20.06 0.51
C LEU A 56 -10.23 -18.97 -0.17
N LYS A 57 -10.32 -18.96 -1.49
CA LYS A 57 -11.19 -18.03 -2.23
C LYS A 57 -12.64 -18.19 -1.79
N GLU A 58 -13.15 -19.41 -1.67
CA GLU A 58 -14.49 -19.68 -1.17
C GLU A 58 -14.65 -19.12 0.25
N GLU A 59 -13.74 -19.44 1.16
CA GLU A 59 -13.78 -18.96 2.55
C GLU A 59 -13.84 -17.43 2.67
N PHE A 60 -13.01 -16.72 1.89
CA PHE A 60 -12.95 -15.26 1.92
C PHE A 60 -14.12 -14.62 1.15
N SER A 61 -14.63 -15.26 0.10
CA SER A 61 -15.83 -14.79 -0.63
C SER A 61 -17.11 -14.85 0.20
N LEU A 62 -17.16 -15.74 1.19
CA LEU A 62 -18.29 -15.90 2.10
C LEU A 62 -18.29 -14.91 3.26
N LYS A 63 -17.21 -14.12 3.44
CA LYS A 63 -17.09 -13.18 4.56
C LYS A 63 -18.14 -12.06 4.45
N THR A 64 -18.88 -11.82 5.53
CA THR A 64 -19.85 -10.71 5.58
C THR A 64 -19.14 -9.37 5.76
N ILE A 65 -19.85 -8.27 5.53
CA ILE A 65 -19.32 -6.92 5.74
C ILE A 65 -18.90 -6.73 7.21
N GLU A 66 -19.64 -7.29 8.16
CA GLU A 66 -19.33 -7.25 9.59
C GLU A 66 -18.03 -7.99 9.92
N GLU A 67 -17.78 -9.13 9.29
CA GLU A 67 -16.53 -9.89 9.46
C GLU A 67 -15.32 -9.14 8.89
N TRP A 68 -15.50 -8.47 7.75
CA TRP A 68 -14.49 -7.54 7.21
C TRP A 68 -14.26 -6.33 8.11
N LYS A 69 -15.27 -5.93 8.88
CA LYS A 69 -15.23 -4.77 9.77
C LYS A 69 -14.89 -5.11 11.22
N GLN A 70 -14.45 -6.34 11.50
CA GLN A 70 -14.26 -6.84 12.87
C GLN A 70 -13.17 -6.11 13.68
N ASN A 71 -12.14 -5.57 13.02
CA ASN A 71 -11.10 -4.74 13.65
C ASN A 71 -10.38 -3.88 12.60
N LEU A 72 -9.47 -3.01 13.05
CA LEU A 72 -8.75 -2.07 12.18
C LEU A 72 -7.96 -2.77 11.07
N TYR A 73 -7.28 -3.88 11.37
CA TYR A 73 -6.51 -4.64 10.38
C TYR A 73 -7.40 -5.14 9.24
N TRP A 74 -8.53 -5.77 9.57
CA TRP A 74 -9.45 -6.29 8.56
C TRP A 74 -10.16 -5.18 7.78
N ARG A 75 -10.46 -4.05 8.44
CA ARG A 75 -11.01 -2.86 7.78
C ARG A 75 -10.04 -2.24 6.79
N TRP A 76 -8.76 -2.18 7.14
CA TRP A 76 -7.72 -1.70 6.25
C TRP A 76 -7.59 -2.58 5.01
N LEU A 77 -7.52 -3.91 5.21
CA LEU A 77 -7.50 -4.87 4.10
C LEU A 77 -8.77 -4.77 3.24
N TYR A 78 -9.93 -4.62 3.87
CA TYR A 78 -11.21 -4.41 3.19
C TYR A 78 -11.20 -3.13 2.34
N ALA A 79 -10.62 -2.04 2.83
CA ALA A 79 -10.52 -0.79 2.08
C ALA A 79 -9.69 -0.92 0.80
N LEU A 80 -8.74 -1.86 0.75
CA LEU A 80 -7.86 -2.10 -0.40
C LEU A 80 -8.45 -3.06 -1.44
N LEU A 81 -9.49 -3.84 -1.12
CA LEU A 81 -10.08 -4.81 -2.07
C LEU A 81 -10.47 -4.21 -3.44
N PRO A 82 -11.03 -2.98 -3.55
CA PRO A 82 -11.38 -2.42 -4.85
C PRO A 82 -10.18 -2.26 -5.80
N LEU A 83 -8.95 -2.20 -5.28
CA LEU A 83 -7.73 -2.16 -6.09
C LEU A 83 -7.41 -3.49 -6.78
N LEU A 84 -7.94 -4.60 -6.25
CA LEU A 84 -7.71 -5.96 -6.78
C LEU A 84 -8.73 -6.38 -7.84
N GLU A 85 -9.83 -5.64 -7.96
CA GLU A 85 -10.91 -5.96 -8.87
C GLU A 85 -10.52 -5.66 -10.33
N GLU A 86 -10.74 -6.63 -11.21
CA GLU A 86 -10.72 -6.36 -12.64
C GLU A 86 -11.92 -5.50 -13.01
N ASN A 87 -11.68 -4.21 -13.18
CA ASN A 87 -12.74 -3.27 -13.45
C ASN A 87 -13.15 -3.36 -14.92
N LYS A 88 -14.31 -3.99 -15.17
CA LYS A 88 -14.82 -4.29 -16.53
C LYS A 88 -15.61 -3.15 -17.15
N ASP A 89 -15.71 -2.00 -16.48
CA ASP A 89 -16.44 -0.86 -17.02
C ASP A 89 -15.71 -0.25 -18.21
N THR A 90 -16.42 -0.11 -19.32
CA THR A 90 -15.93 0.53 -20.54
C THR A 90 -15.62 2.02 -20.36
N ASN A 91 -16.24 2.65 -19.36
CA ASN A 91 -16.13 4.09 -19.10
C ASN A 91 -14.93 4.50 -18.24
N LEU A 92 -14.08 3.54 -17.83
CA LEU A 92 -12.92 3.86 -17.01
C LEU A 92 -11.90 4.73 -17.76
N PRO A 93 -11.18 5.60 -17.03
CA PRO A 93 -10.00 6.30 -17.52
C PRO A 93 -9.03 5.35 -18.25
N CYS A 94 -8.41 5.83 -19.33
CA CYS A 94 -7.53 5.02 -20.17
C CYS A 94 -6.36 4.39 -19.40
N LEU A 95 -5.84 5.11 -18.39
CA LEU A 95 -4.78 4.64 -17.50
C LEU A 95 -5.12 3.31 -16.80
N MET A 96 -6.38 3.09 -16.42
CA MET A 96 -6.79 1.91 -15.65
C MET A 96 -6.90 0.64 -16.48
N LYS A 97 -6.84 0.75 -17.81
CA LYS A 97 -7.12 -0.37 -18.73
C LYS A 97 -5.89 -1.23 -19.03
N GLY A 98 -4.70 -0.77 -18.67
CA GLY A 98 -3.44 -1.47 -18.96
C GLY A 98 -2.95 -2.34 -17.80
N PHE A 99 -2.28 -3.45 -18.12
CA PHE A 99 -1.65 -4.30 -17.10
C PHE A 99 -0.64 -3.56 -16.24
N ALA A 100 0.08 -2.56 -16.78
CA ALA A 100 0.99 -1.73 -16.00
C ALA A 100 0.30 -1.01 -14.83
N TRP A 101 -0.97 -0.60 -14.99
CA TRP A 101 -1.74 0.03 -13.93
C TRP A 101 -2.24 -0.99 -12.92
N ILE A 102 -2.73 -2.14 -13.38
CA ILE A 102 -3.17 -3.24 -12.50
C ILE A 102 -2.00 -3.78 -11.67
N ASP A 103 -0.82 -3.96 -12.28
CA ASP A 103 0.40 -4.35 -11.59
C ASP A 103 0.82 -3.26 -10.58
N LYS A 104 0.69 -1.97 -10.93
CA LYS A 104 0.87 -0.87 -9.96
C LYS A 104 -0.08 -0.99 -8.78
N GLU A 105 -1.35 -1.34 -8.99
CA GLU A 105 -2.29 -1.54 -7.88
C GLU A 105 -1.95 -2.74 -7.01
N LEU A 106 -1.50 -3.85 -7.59
CA LEU A 106 -0.95 -4.97 -6.81
C LEU A 106 0.21 -4.50 -5.93
N GLN A 107 1.09 -3.65 -6.48
CA GLN A 107 2.17 -3.04 -5.71
C GLN A 107 1.65 -2.11 -4.60
N THR A 108 0.59 -1.34 -4.85
CA THR A 108 -0.04 -0.50 -3.83
C THR A 108 -0.60 -1.34 -2.69
N VAL A 109 -1.34 -2.40 -3.00
CA VAL A 109 -1.92 -3.31 -2.00
C VAL A 109 -0.84 -4.00 -1.19
N LEU A 110 0.19 -4.53 -1.85
CA LEU A 110 1.28 -5.25 -1.17
C LEU A 110 2.14 -4.32 -0.34
N GLY A 111 2.50 -3.13 -0.86
CA GLY A 111 3.22 -2.13 -0.08
C GLY A 111 2.44 -1.68 1.15
N SER A 112 1.13 -1.41 1.00
CA SER A 112 0.28 -1.06 2.15
C SER A 112 0.08 -2.23 3.11
N TRP A 113 0.05 -3.47 2.62
CA TRP A 113 0.00 -4.66 3.48
C TRP A 113 1.31 -4.86 4.25
N THR A 114 2.48 -4.56 3.65
CA THR A 114 3.77 -4.55 4.34
C THR A 114 3.76 -3.54 5.50
N GLU A 115 3.29 -2.32 5.27
CA GLU A 115 3.11 -1.29 6.32
C GLU A 115 2.19 -1.79 7.43
N LEU A 116 1.04 -2.39 7.08
CA LEU A 116 0.11 -2.94 8.05
C LEU A 116 0.70 -4.09 8.89
N ARG A 117 1.59 -4.90 8.30
CA ARG A 117 2.32 -5.97 9.01
C ARG A 117 3.37 -5.40 9.94
N HIS A 118 4.05 -4.35 9.51
CA HIS A 118 5.04 -3.62 10.30
C HIS A 118 4.42 -2.89 11.50
N ASP A 119 3.38 -2.08 11.29
CA ASP A 119 2.70 -1.25 12.32
C ASP A 119 2.13 -2.04 13.52
N THR A 120 2.08 -3.37 13.41
CA THR A 120 1.77 -4.26 14.54
C THR A 120 2.98 -4.54 15.47
N ILE A 121 4.12 -3.86 15.24
CA ILE A 121 5.41 -4.00 15.93
C ILE A 121 5.92 -2.57 16.25
N LEU A 122 6.18 -2.23 17.53
CA LEU A 122 6.44 -0.84 18.00
C LEU A 122 7.92 -0.58 18.32
N TYR A 123 8.44 0.68 18.27
CA TYR A 123 9.38 1.36 19.26
C TYR A 123 10.09 2.62 18.73
N ALA A 124 10.37 3.65 19.57
CA ALA A 124 10.53 5.12 19.30
C ALA A 124 11.95 5.84 19.25
N LYS A 125 12.03 7.15 18.81
CA LYS A 125 13.04 8.24 19.13
C LYS A 125 12.70 9.71 18.63
N GLN A 126 13.66 10.69 18.73
CA GLN A 126 13.54 12.16 19.02
C GLN A 126 13.93 13.17 17.88
N SER A 127 13.45 14.42 18.00
CA SER A 127 13.44 15.51 16.99
C SER A 127 14.76 16.24 16.63
N TYR A 128 14.79 16.86 15.44
CA TYR A 128 15.85 17.77 14.95
C TYR A 128 15.31 19.14 14.49
N THR A 129 16.19 20.15 14.46
CA THR A 129 15.90 21.51 13.99
C THR A 129 16.18 21.68 12.49
N MET A 130 15.21 22.19 11.71
CA MET A 130 15.39 22.51 10.29
C MET A 130 16.41 23.63 10.07
N ALA A 131 17.35 23.43 9.14
CA ALA A 131 18.20 24.49 8.62
C ALA A 131 17.41 25.36 7.61
N GLY A 132 17.37 26.68 7.84
CA GLY A 132 16.63 27.62 7.00
C GLY A 132 17.11 27.62 5.55
N LYS A 133 16.20 27.30 4.62
CA LYS A 133 16.39 27.48 3.17
C LYS A 133 15.60 28.71 2.70
N GLY A 134 16.20 29.49 1.81
CA GLY A 134 15.57 30.69 1.24
C GLY A 134 14.26 30.39 0.51
N MET A 135 13.31 31.33 0.55
CA MET A 135 11.99 31.16 -0.08
C MET A 135 12.12 31.01 -1.60
N PRO A 136 11.75 29.84 -2.18
CA PRO A 136 11.65 29.70 -3.62
C PRO A 136 10.53 30.60 -4.17
N PRO A 137 10.54 30.94 -5.47
CA PRO A 137 9.44 31.67 -6.11
C PRO A 137 8.12 30.94 -5.90
N LYS A 138 7.02 31.70 -5.74
CA LYS A 138 5.69 31.12 -5.54
C LYS A 138 5.36 30.17 -6.71
N PRO A 139 5.14 28.87 -6.45
CA PRO A 139 4.78 27.93 -7.49
C PRO A 139 3.44 28.35 -8.13
N LYS A 140 3.33 28.16 -9.45
CA LYS A 140 2.06 28.36 -10.17
C LYS A 140 1.14 27.18 -9.86
N LEU A 141 -0.16 27.45 -9.70
CA LEU A 141 -1.17 26.41 -9.57
C LEU A 141 -1.12 25.47 -10.80
N THR A 142 -1.05 24.17 -10.55
CA THR A 142 -1.11 23.11 -11.58
C THR A 142 -2.33 22.25 -11.34
N TYR A 143 -2.86 21.66 -12.42
CA TYR A 143 -4.05 20.80 -12.37
C TYR A 143 -3.61 19.35 -12.18
N GLY A 144 -3.94 18.77 -11.02
CA GLY A 144 -3.67 17.37 -10.71
C GLY A 144 -4.80 16.44 -11.14
N TYR A 145 -4.77 15.23 -10.60
CA TYR A 145 -5.76 14.17 -10.77
C TYR A 145 -5.77 13.32 -9.50
N VAL A 146 -6.93 12.90 -9.02
CA VAL A 146 -7.09 11.97 -7.89
C VAL A 146 -7.24 10.56 -8.43
N GLU A 147 -6.54 9.61 -7.81
CA GLU A 147 -6.57 8.24 -8.29
C GLU A 147 -8.01 7.68 -8.30
N PRO A 148 -8.47 7.03 -9.39
CA PRO A 148 -9.89 6.82 -9.63
C PRO A 148 -10.48 5.60 -8.89
N TYR A 149 -10.37 5.60 -7.56
CA TYR A 149 -10.90 4.56 -6.67
C TYR A 149 -11.76 5.15 -5.54
N PRO A 150 -12.95 5.69 -5.85
CA PRO A 150 -13.79 6.39 -4.87
C PRO A 150 -14.23 5.48 -3.72
N GLU A 151 -14.41 4.18 -4.00
CA GLU A 151 -14.76 3.20 -3.00
C GLU A 151 -13.65 2.98 -1.95
N VAL A 152 -12.37 3.08 -2.33
CA VAL A 152 -11.25 2.99 -1.39
C VAL A 152 -11.34 4.16 -0.41
N TYR A 153 -11.51 5.38 -0.91
CA TYR A 153 -11.64 6.58 -0.08
C TYR A 153 -12.87 6.49 0.84
N ALA A 154 -14.01 6.01 0.34
CA ALA A 154 -15.22 5.83 1.14
C ALA A 154 -15.04 4.79 2.27
N ARG A 155 -14.38 3.66 1.99
CA ARG A 155 -14.11 2.62 3.00
C ARG A 155 -13.12 3.11 4.06
N LEU A 156 -12.11 3.89 3.67
CA LEU A 156 -11.18 4.53 4.60
C LEU A 156 -11.89 5.58 5.47
N GLU A 157 -12.73 6.42 4.87
CA GLU A 157 -13.51 7.45 5.57
C GLU A 157 -14.36 6.80 6.67
N GLU A 158 -15.13 5.75 6.32
CA GLU A 158 -15.95 5.00 7.27
C GLU A 158 -15.11 4.40 8.41
N MET A 159 -13.98 3.78 8.08
CA MET A 159 -13.07 3.20 9.08
C MET A 159 -12.54 4.25 10.05
N MET A 160 -12.19 5.44 9.56
CA MET A 160 -11.71 6.54 10.40
C MET A 160 -12.83 7.10 11.29
N GLY A 161 -14.04 7.26 10.76
CA GLY A 161 -15.21 7.64 11.55
C GLY A 161 -15.52 6.65 12.67
N ASP A 162 -15.44 5.34 12.39
CA ASP A 162 -15.61 4.30 13.40
C ASP A 162 -14.49 4.31 14.44
N LEU A 163 -13.23 4.56 14.04
CA LEU A 163 -12.12 4.73 14.97
C LEU A 163 -12.37 5.91 15.91
N ARG A 164 -12.74 7.08 15.38
CA ARG A 164 -13.07 8.28 16.16
C ARG A 164 -14.19 8.01 17.15
N ASN A 165 -15.29 7.42 16.69
CA ASN A 165 -16.44 7.08 17.53
C ASN A 165 -16.06 6.10 18.65
N ASN A 166 -15.26 5.08 18.36
CA ASN A 166 -14.80 4.11 19.35
C ASN A 166 -13.86 4.74 20.39
N LEU A 167 -12.94 5.61 19.97
CA LEU A 167 -12.05 6.33 20.90
C LEU A 167 -12.86 7.20 21.88
N ILE A 168 -13.88 7.90 21.39
CA ILE A 168 -14.76 8.72 22.24
C ILE A 168 -15.59 7.84 23.17
N ALA A 169 -16.22 6.78 22.64
CA ALA A 169 -17.11 5.91 23.43
C ALA A 169 -16.38 5.14 24.54
N LEU A 170 -15.09 4.82 24.33
CA LEU A 170 -14.25 4.10 25.29
C LEU A 170 -13.48 5.03 26.24
N ASP A 171 -13.68 6.34 26.16
CA ASP A 171 -12.93 7.36 26.93
C ASP A 171 -11.40 7.26 26.70
N LEU A 172 -11.01 6.91 25.46
CA LEU A 172 -9.62 6.81 24.99
C LEU A 172 -9.22 7.99 24.09
N ALA A 173 -10.15 8.90 23.82
CA ALA A 173 -9.94 10.09 23.02
C ALA A 173 -8.99 11.07 23.73
N SER A 174 -7.72 11.06 23.33
CA SER A 174 -6.76 12.10 23.74
C SER A 174 -7.03 13.40 22.98
N GLU A 175 -6.79 14.55 23.62
CA GLU A 175 -6.99 15.87 23.03
C GLU A 175 -6.25 16.01 21.69
N GLY A 176 -6.95 16.49 20.65
CA GLY A 176 -6.41 16.69 19.30
C GLY A 176 -6.50 15.46 18.39
N ILE A 177 -6.61 14.24 18.93
CA ILE A 177 -6.71 13.03 18.08
C ILE A 177 -8.06 12.97 17.34
N PRO A 178 -9.23 13.11 17.98
CA PRO A 178 -10.51 13.10 17.27
C PRO A 178 -10.62 14.17 16.19
N GLU A 179 -10.08 15.37 16.43
CA GLU A 179 -10.07 16.48 15.47
C GLU A 179 -9.20 16.13 14.25
N LYS A 180 -8.04 15.49 14.45
CA LYS A 180 -7.20 15.03 13.35
C LYS A 180 -7.82 13.89 12.55
N ILE A 181 -8.52 12.98 13.22
CA ILE A 181 -9.27 11.93 12.54
C ILE A 181 -10.40 12.54 11.70
N GLU A 182 -11.13 13.53 12.24
CA GLU A 182 -12.18 14.25 11.50
C GLU A 182 -11.63 15.02 10.30
N GLU A 183 -10.50 15.73 10.45
CA GLU A 183 -9.80 16.39 9.34
C GLU A 183 -9.44 15.39 8.23
N PHE A 184 -9.06 14.16 8.59
CA PHE A 184 -8.73 13.11 7.63
C PHE A 184 -9.98 12.52 6.97
N GLU A 185 -11.07 12.30 7.72
CA GLU A 185 -12.38 11.92 7.18
C GLU A 185 -12.85 12.93 6.11
N GLU A 186 -12.80 14.23 6.42
CA GLU A 186 -13.16 15.27 5.45
C GLU A 186 -12.27 15.29 4.21
N LEU A 187 -10.99 14.96 4.35
CA LEU A 187 -10.09 14.85 3.20
C LEU A 187 -10.50 13.65 2.32
N LEU A 188 -10.78 12.50 2.93
CA LEU A 188 -11.18 11.28 2.22
C LEU A 188 -12.50 11.47 1.48
N ASP A 189 -13.52 12.11 2.08
CA ASP A 189 -14.78 12.43 1.40
C ASP A 189 -14.54 13.35 0.18
N LYS A 190 -13.70 14.37 0.31
CA LYS A 190 -13.37 15.25 -0.82
C LYS A 190 -12.63 14.49 -1.94
N LEU A 191 -11.70 13.60 -1.59
CA LEU A 191 -10.98 12.77 -2.58
C LEU A 191 -11.92 11.80 -3.29
N LYS A 192 -12.84 11.16 -2.55
CA LYS A 192 -13.92 10.35 -3.11
C LYS A 192 -14.76 11.14 -4.11
N ILE A 193 -15.29 12.30 -3.73
CA ILE A 193 -16.13 13.14 -4.61
C ILE A 193 -15.36 13.55 -5.87
N ILE A 194 -14.08 13.93 -5.73
CA ILE A 194 -13.24 14.29 -6.87
C ILE A 194 -13.04 13.08 -7.78
N SER A 195 -12.71 11.92 -7.21
CA SER A 195 -12.52 10.68 -7.95
C SER A 195 -13.77 10.27 -8.74
N GLU A 196 -14.97 10.38 -8.14
CA GLU A 196 -16.24 10.11 -8.82
C GLU A 196 -16.48 11.05 -10.01
N LYS A 197 -16.16 12.34 -9.82
CA LYS A 197 -16.27 13.35 -10.88
C LYS A 197 -15.31 13.07 -12.02
N GLU A 198 -14.05 12.75 -11.71
CA GLU A 198 -13.03 12.50 -12.72
C GLU A 198 -13.34 11.25 -13.55
N ILE A 199 -13.80 10.16 -12.92
CA ILE A 199 -14.31 8.97 -13.64
C ILE A 199 -15.49 9.35 -14.55
N SER A 200 -16.38 10.22 -14.08
CA SER A 200 -17.56 10.67 -14.83
C SER A 200 -17.26 11.77 -15.86
N ASN A 201 -16.00 12.14 -16.08
CA ASN A 201 -15.57 13.27 -16.93
C ASN A 201 -16.26 14.60 -16.56
N ILE A 202 -16.60 14.79 -15.29
CA ILE A 202 -17.14 16.03 -14.75
C ILE A 202 -15.98 16.95 -14.38
N THR A 203 -16.04 18.19 -14.85
CA THR A 203 -14.96 19.17 -14.60
C THR A 203 -14.95 19.60 -13.13
N LEU A 204 -13.77 19.58 -12.51
CA LEU A 204 -13.59 20.03 -11.13
C LEU A 204 -13.59 21.57 -11.03
N ASN A 205 -14.02 22.07 -9.87
CA ASN A 205 -13.97 23.48 -9.55
C ASN A 205 -12.57 23.91 -9.04
N ASN A 206 -12.37 25.21 -8.85
CA ASN A 206 -11.08 25.76 -8.43
C ASN A 206 -10.64 25.32 -7.02
N GLU A 207 -11.58 25.13 -6.09
CA GLU A 207 -11.26 24.68 -4.73
C GLU A 207 -10.85 23.20 -4.71
N GLU A 208 -11.47 22.37 -5.55
CA GLU A 208 -11.08 20.97 -5.76
C GLU A 208 -9.67 20.86 -6.34
N TYR A 209 -9.34 21.64 -7.38
CA TYR A 209 -7.97 21.66 -7.89
C TYR A 209 -6.95 22.22 -6.88
N LYS A 210 -7.36 23.17 -6.05
CA LYS A 210 -6.52 23.71 -5.00
C LYS A 210 -6.26 22.66 -3.90
N LEU A 211 -7.26 21.86 -3.54
CA LEU A 211 -7.09 20.73 -2.63
C LEU A 211 -6.04 19.75 -3.15
N ILE A 212 -6.16 19.33 -4.42
CA ILE A 212 -5.19 18.41 -5.05
C ILE A 212 -3.79 19.04 -5.06
N TRP A 213 -3.69 20.33 -5.38
CA TRP A 213 -2.42 21.04 -5.41
C TRP A 213 -1.78 21.19 -4.00
N ASP A 214 -2.59 21.34 -2.96
CA ASP A 214 -2.16 21.48 -1.57
C ASP A 214 -2.08 20.14 -0.82
N ILE A 215 -2.29 18.99 -1.48
CA ILE A 215 -2.41 17.67 -0.83
C ILE A 215 -1.23 17.36 0.09
N GLY A 216 0.00 17.65 -0.34
CA GLY A 216 1.20 17.40 0.47
C GLY A 216 1.19 18.17 1.79
N ARG A 217 0.75 19.43 1.79
CA ARG A 217 0.61 20.21 3.04
C ARG A 217 -0.53 19.70 3.90
N LYS A 218 -1.59 19.16 3.31
CA LYS A 218 -2.71 18.58 4.08
C LYS A 218 -2.28 17.30 4.79
N LEU A 219 -1.61 16.39 4.08
CA LEU A 219 -1.05 15.18 4.68
C LEU A 219 0.00 15.51 5.75
N GLU A 220 0.86 16.50 5.53
CA GLU A 220 1.82 16.99 6.54
C GLU A 220 1.09 17.47 7.81
N SER A 221 0.06 18.32 7.66
CA SER A 221 -0.71 18.82 8.80
C SER A 221 -1.51 17.75 9.55
N LEU A 222 -1.84 16.63 8.92
CA LEU A 222 -2.53 15.51 9.57
C LEU A 222 -1.61 14.71 10.50
N ARG A 223 -0.28 14.81 10.30
CA ARG A 223 0.73 14.17 11.16
C ARG A 223 1.15 15.04 12.35
N GLU A 224 0.72 16.30 12.38
CA GLU A 224 1.07 17.23 13.46
C GLU A 224 0.22 16.95 14.71
N PHE A 225 0.80 16.21 15.66
CA PHE A 225 0.23 15.98 16.99
C PHE A 225 0.97 16.78 18.08
N PRO A 226 0.33 17.01 19.24
CA PRO A 226 1.01 17.52 20.43
C PRO A 226 2.28 16.72 20.75
N SER A 227 3.32 17.40 21.26
CA SER A 227 4.64 16.80 21.50
C SER A 227 4.56 15.60 22.46
N GLU A 228 3.63 15.66 23.42
CA GLU A 228 3.36 14.62 24.42
C GLU A 228 2.82 13.32 23.83
N ILE A 229 2.19 13.40 22.64
CA ILE A 229 1.69 12.25 21.88
C ILE A 229 2.82 11.72 20.99
N LEU A 230 3.51 12.60 20.26
CA LEU A 230 4.62 12.22 19.37
C LEU A 230 5.71 11.44 20.12
N GLU A 231 6.12 11.90 21.31
CA GLU A 231 7.12 11.20 22.14
C GLU A 231 6.73 9.75 22.51
N LYS A 232 5.45 9.39 22.43
CA LYS A 232 4.94 8.05 22.77
C LYS A 232 4.74 7.14 21.56
N ILE A 233 4.69 7.69 20.35
CA ILE A 233 4.25 6.94 19.14
C ILE A 233 5.24 6.96 17.97
N THR A 234 6.35 7.72 18.03
CA THR A 234 7.25 7.88 16.87
C THR A 234 8.60 7.21 17.06
N SER A 235 9.04 6.39 16.10
CA SER A 235 10.44 5.95 15.95
C SER A 235 11.25 6.66 14.88
N ASP A 236 12.59 6.62 15.02
CA ASP A 236 13.51 7.09 13.97
C ASP A 236 13.28 6.33 12.64
N ALA A 237 12.79 5.09 12.71
CA ALA A 237 12.48 4.27 11.55
C ALA A 237 11.10 4.59 10.95
N ASP A 238 10.08 4.85 11.77
CA ASP A 238 8.67 5.07 11.37
C ASP A 238 8.44 6.45 10.72
N GLU A 239 9.43 7.34 10.73
CA GLU A 239 9.36 8.59 9.95
C GLU A 239 9.69 8.40 8.47
N ARG A 240 10.30 7.27 8.14
CA ARG A 240 10.61 6.90 6.77
C ARG A 240 9.62 5.84 6.36
N MET A 241 9.12 5.97 5.14
CA MET A 241 8.36 4.93 4.44
C MET A 241 9.17 3.62 4.27
N GLU A 242 10.45 3.64 4.60
CA GLU A 242 11.36 2.53 4.41
C GLU A 242 11.31 1.56 5.58
N ILE A 243 10.44 0.56 5.46
CA ILE A 243 10.18 -0.45 6.48
C ILE A 243 10.36 -1.86 5.92
N VAL A 244 10.55 -2.83 6.82
CA VAL A 244 10.61 -4.25 6.49
C VAL A 244 9.90 -5.10 7.52
N ALA A 245 9.21 -6.14 7.07
CA ALA A 245 8.47 -7.06 7.92
C ALA A 245 8.70 -8.53 7.51
N ASP A 246 9.04 -9.37 8.49
CA ASP A 246 9.04 -10.81 8.33
C ASP A 246 7.60 -11.32 8.33
N VAL A 247 7.20 -11.96 7.23
CA VAL A 247 5.84 -12.49 7.06
C VAL A 247 5.77 -14.02 7.06
N HIS A 248 6.92 -14.71 6.95
CA HIS A 248 6.98 -16.17 6.97
C HIS A 248 8.36 -16.70 7.34
N THR A 249 8.40 -17.82 8.06
CA THR A 249 9.65 -18.50 8.43
C THR A 249 9.64 -19.95 7.98
N ASP A 250 10.57 -20.34 7.11
CA ASP A 250 10.84 -21.75 6.80
C ASP A 250 12.04 -22.25 7.60
N VAL A 251 11.73 -23.04 8.62
CA VAL A 251 12.74 -23.65 9.50
C VAL A 251 13.59 -24.71 8.80
N ASN A 252 13.12 -25.28 7.68
CA ASN A 252 13.84 -26.34 6.98
C ASN A 252 15.07 -25.81 6.24
N THR A 253 14.94 -24.63 5.63
CA THR A 253 16.05 -23.93 4.98
C THR A 253 16.75 -22.92 5.88
N GLY A 254 16.15 -22.56 7.02
CA GLY A 254 16.69 -21.52 7.91
C GLY A 254 16.58 -20.12 7.29
N GLN A 255 15.53 -19.90 6.50
CA GLN A 255 15.26 -18.65 5.81
C GLN A 255 13.89 -18.09 6.22
N VAL A 256 13.75 -16.77 6.08
CA VAL A 256 12.50 -16.02 6.28
C VAL A 256 12.09 -15.34 4.98
N LEU A 257 10.80 -15.06 4.82
CA LEU A 257 10.27 -14.18 3.78
C LEU A 257 10.12 -12.79 4.39
N GLU A 258 10.86 -11.84 3.84
CA GLU A 258 10.79 -10.43 4.19
C GLU A 258 10.02 -9.69 3.10
N GLU A 259 9.09 -8.84 3.55
CA GLU A 259 8.37 -7.88 2.73
C GLU A 259 8.87 -6.49 3.09
N GLY A 260 9.23 -5.68 2.11
CA GLY A 260 9.84 -4.38 2.34
C GLY A 260 9.21 -3.29 1.49
N VAL A 261 9.18 -2.08 2.05
CA VAL A 261 8.90 -0.84 1.31
C VAL A 261 10.17 0.00 1.35
N GLY A 262 10.59 0.56 0.22
CA GLY A 262 11.73 1.49 0.15
C GLY A 262 11.28 2.94 0.07
N SER A 263 12.19 3.81 -0.39
CA SER A 263 11.86 5.22 -0.63
C SER A 263 10.75 5.33 -1.70
N PRO A 264 9.84 6.31 -1.60
CA PRO A 264 8.74 6.44 -2.55
C PRO A 264 9.28 6.62 -3.97
N PHE A 265 8.69 5.88 -4.91
CA PHE A 265 8.99 6.07 -6.32
C PHE A 265 8.14 7.18 -6.92
N ASN A 266 8.68 7.83 -7.94
CA ASN A 266 7.91 8.78 -8.73
C ASN A 266 7.11 8.02 -9.78
N ILE A 267 5.80 8.20 -9.80
CA ILE A 267 4.96 7.77 -10.92
C ILE A 267 4.70 8.95 -11.86
N TYR A 268 4.68 8.67 -13.15
CA TYR A 268 4.26 9.61 -14.19
C TYR A 268 3.09 9.01 -14.95
N VAL A 269 1.98 9.72 -15.00
CA VAL A 269 0.73 9.25 -15.62
C VAL A 269 0.26 10.27 -16.65
N ILE A 270 -0.09 9.79 -17.84
CA ILE A 270 -0.76 10.60 -18.85
C ILE A 270 -2.26 10.60 -18.55
N ILE A 271 -2.81 11.77 -18.28
CA ILE A 271 -4.24 11.99 -18.07
C ILE A 271 -4.81 12.67 -19.30
N ASP A 272 -5.91 12.14 -19.81
CA ASP A 272 -6.69 12.72 -20.90
C ASP A 272 -8.14 12.91 -20.40
N ASP A 273 -8.52 14.16 -20.13
CA ASP A 273 -9.83 14.54 -19.60
C ASP A 273 -10.37 15.81 -20.29
N THR A 274 -11.43 16.40 -19.73
CA THR A 274 -12.06 17.62 -20.27
C THR A 274 -11.13 18.84 -20.38
N ARG A 275 -9.98 18.84 -19.69
CA ARG A 275 -8.96 19.90 -19.76
C ARG A 275 -7.84 19.58 -20.74
N GLY A 276 -7.90 18.41 -21.39
CA GLY A 276 -6.94 17.91 -22.36
C GLY A 276 -5.80 17.10 -21.74
N ILE A 277 -4.92 16.65 -22.62
CA ILE A 277 -3.83 15.73 -22.29
C ILE A 277 -2.77 16.44 -21.43
N ARG A 278 -2.43 15.83 -20.29
CA ARG A 278 -1.36 16.30 -19.38
C ARG A 278 -0.61 15.13 -18.76
N ILE A 279 0.59 15.41 -18.26
CA ILE A 279 1.35 14.48 -17.42
C ILE A 279 1.19 14.89 -15.97
N CYS A 280 0.70 13.98 -15.15
CA CYS A 280 0.68 14.09 -13.69
C CYS A 280 1.87 13.32 -13.11
N ARG A 281 2.44 13.86 -12.03
CA ARG A 281 3.48 13.19 -11.24
C ARG A 281 2.95 12.93 -9.84
N GLY A 282 3.14 11.72 -9.34
CA GLY A 282 2.76 11.32 -7.98
C GLY A 282 3.87 10.53 -7.29
N ALA A 283 3.56 10.01 -6.10
CA ALA A 283 4.38 9.06 -5.37
C ALA A 283 3.67 7.71 -5.31
N VAL A 284 4.43 6.62 -5.40
CA VAL A 284 3.93 5.24 -5.25
C VAL A 284 4.89 4.43 -4.38
N PHE A 285 4.39 3.31 -3.83
CA PHE A 285 5.20 2.35 -3.09
C PHE A 285 6.41 1.87 -3.91
N SER A 286 7.49 1.50 -3.22
CA SER A 286 8.57 0.72 -3.81
C SER A 286 8.64 -0.61 -3.07
N TYR A 287 7.93 -1.59 -3.61
CA TYR A 287 7.72 -2.88 -2.96
C TYR A 287 8.90 -3.84 -3.22
N TYR A 288 9.26 -4.60 -2.20
CA TYR A 288 10.30 -5.62 -2.20
C TYR A 288 9.77 -6.89 -1.52
N GLU A 289 10.07 -8.04 -2.10
CA GLU A 289 9.73 -9.36 -1.55
C GLU A 289 10.94 -10.26 -1.77
N PHE A 290 11.53 -10.77 -0.70
CA PHE A 290 12.77 -11.53 -0.79
C PHE A 290 12.95 -12.49 0.38
N LYS A 291 13.76 -13.53 0.13
CA LYS A 291 14.19 -14.44 1.20
C LYS A 291 15.42 -13.90 1.90
N HIS A 292 15.46 -14.01 3.22
CA HIS A 292 16.59 -13.57 4.03
C HIS A 292 16.98 -14.64 5.07
N PRO A 293 18.24 -14.73 5.55
CA PRO A 293 18.61 -15.70 6.57
C PRO A 293 17.87 -15.48 7.89
N MET A 294 17.33 -16.56 8.47
CA MET A 294 16.56 -16.51 9.72
C MET A 294 17.39 -16.02 10.91
N ASN A 295 18.71 -16.24 10.90
CA ASN A 295 19.61 -15.77 11.95
C ASN A 295 20.02 -14.29 11.80
N ASP A 296 19.51 -13.61 10.78
CA ASP A 296 19.87 -12.23 10.43
C ASP A 296 18.65 -11.40 10.00
N ARG A 297 17.47 -11.69 10.56
CA ARG A 297 16.21 -10.96 10.31
C ARG A 297 16.42 -9.45 10.32
N LEU A 298 15.82 -8.78 9.35
CA LEU A 298 16.07 -7.35 9.17
C LEU A 298 15.30 -6.53 10.21
N THR A 299 15.92 -5.42 10.62
CA THR A 299 15.24 -4.31 11.28
C THR A 299 15.15 -3.16 10.28
N ASP A 300 14.27 -2.20 10.52
CA ASP A 300 14.10 -1.06 9.62
C ASP A 300 15.39 -0.24 9.48
N GLU A 301 16.18 -0.08 10.54
CA GLU A 301 17.45 0.65 10.47
C GLU A 301 18.41 -0.02 9.50
N LYS A 302 18.48 -1.36 9.54
CA LYS A 302 19.32 -2.12 8.61
C LYS A 302 18.75 -2.05 7.19
N TRP A 303 17.43 -2.10 7.03
CA TRP A 303 16.78 -1.93 5.74
C TRP A 303 16.98 -0.53 5.12
N GLN A 304 16.99 0.50 5.95
CA GLN A 304 17.29 1.89 5.60
C GLN A 304 18.77 2.04 5.22
N GLU A 305 19.68 1.48 6.02
CA GLU A 305 21.13 1.47 5.73
C GLU A 305 21.44 0.77 4.39
N MET A 306 20.78 -0.37 4.11
CA MET A 306 20.88 -1.06 2.82
C MET A 306 20.43 -0.16 1.66
N GLY A 307 19.41 0.68 1.88
CA GLY A 307 18.96 1.67 0.89
C GLY A 307 20.01 2.73 0.61
N GLU A 308 20.60 3.31 1.66
CA GLU A 308 21.65 4.33 1.56
C GLU A 308 22.90 3.79 0.85
N LYS A 309 23.25 2.53 1.10
CA LYS A 309 24.38 1.85 0.46
C LYS A 309 24.09 1.28 -0.93
N ARG A 310 22.82 1.31 -1.37
CA ARG A 310 22.34 0.66 -2.62
C ARG A 310 22.61 -0.85 -2.64
N GLU A 311 22.41 -1.49 -1.49
CA GLU A 311 22.60 -2.93 -1.24
C GLU A 311 21.27 -3.66 -1.03
N ARG A 312 20.12 -3.00 -1.22
CA ARG A 312 18.80 -3.65 -1.17
C ARG A 312 18.70 -4.76 -2.24
N PRO A 313 17.99 -5.86 -1.95
CA PRO A 313 17.67 -6.88 -2.94
C PRO A 313 16.92 -6.27 -4.13
N SER A 314 16.96 -6.95 -5.27
CA SER A 314 16.13 -6.57 -6.41
C SER A 314 14.65 -6.71 -6.07
N GLN A 315 13.83 -5.81 -6.59
CA GLN A 315 12.38 -5.94 -6.52
C GLN A 315 11.89 -7.19 -7.31
N PRO A 316 10.68 -7.69 -7.02
CA PRO A 316 10.08 -8.80 -7.77
C PRO A 316 10.06 -8.56 -9.27
N ASN A 317 10.18 -9.59 -10.11
CA ASN A 317 10.32 -9.34 -11.55
C ASN A 317 9.08 -8.74 -12.19
N TRP A 318 7.89 -9.08 -11.69
CA TRP A 318 6.61 -8.62 -12.22
C TRP A 318 6.42 -7.10 -12.15
N VAL A 319 7.10 -6.38 -11.23
CA VAL A 319 7.00 -4.91 -11.15
C VAL A 319 7.69 -4.19 -12.34
N LYS A 320 8.54 -4.91 -13.09
CA LYS A 320 9.26 -4.34 -14.24
C LYS A 320 8.34 -3.99 -15.41
N THR A 321 7.06 -4.38 -15.36
CA THR A 321 6.06 -4.01 -16.38
C THR A 321 5.72 -2.52 -16.35
N PHE A 322 5.95 -1.82 -15.24
CA PHE A 322 5.62 -0.40 -15.08
C PHE A 322 6.75 0.45 -14.46
N ILE A 323 7.82 -0.16 -13.98
CA ILE A 323 8.99 0.54 -13.42
C ILE A 323 10.09 0.70 -14.48
N ALA A 324 10.66 1.90 -14.56
CA ALA A 324 11.83 2.22 -15.37
C ALA A 324 12.91 2.89 -14.51
N GLU A 325 14.18 2.55 -14.75
CA GLU A 325 15.36 3.08 -14.04
C GLU A 325 15.93 4.36 -14.66
#